data_AF-A0A963KIF3-F1
#
_entry.id   AF-A0A963KIF3-F1
#
_cell.length_a   1.000
_cell.length_b   1.000
_cell.length_c   1.000
_cell.angle_alpha   90.00
_cell.angle_beta   90.00
_cell.angle_gamma   90.00
#
_symmetry.space_group_name_H-M   'P 1'
#
loop_
_entity.id
_entity.type
_entity.pdbx_description
1 polymer ?
#
loop_
_entity_poly.entity_id
_entity_poly.type
_entity_poly.pdbx_seq_one_letter_code
_entity_poly.pdbx_strand_id
1 'polypeptide(L)'
;IRDWLGDDGLKADAEPVSASEDFAFFLERVPGCYVNIGNGIGSQGGCMVHNAGYDFNDAVLSTGATYWVKLAQAWLAPDTANASSAG
;
A
#
# COMPACT_ATOMS: atom_id res chain seq x y z
N ILE A 1 -3.59 -8.14 3.39
CA ILE A 1 -2.23 -7.81 3.88
C ILE A 1 -1.78 -8.78 4.97
N ARG A 2 -2.49 -8.88 6.11
CA ARG A 2 -2.09 -9.79 7.22
C ARG A 2 -1.98 -11.26 6.82
N ASP A 3 -2.81 -11.68 5.87
CA ASP A 3 -2.86 -13.01 5.28
C ASP A 3 -1.57 -13.44 4.56
N TRP A 4 -0.73 -12.50 4.11
CA TRP A 4 0.50 -12.82 3.37
C TRP A 4 1.76 -12.08 3.83
N LEU A 5 1.62 -10.93 4.51
CA LEU A 5 2.72 -10.20 5.15
C LEU A 5 2.81 -10.44 6.66
N GLY A 6 1.86 -11.17 7.24
CA GLY A 6 1.75 -11.35 8.69
C GLY A 6 1.25 -10.08 9.40
N ASP A 7 1.12 -10.17 10.72
CA ASP A 7 0.63 -9.07 11.54
C ASP A 7 1.60 -7.88 11.62
N ASP A 8 2.90 -8.16 11.56
CA ASP A 8 3.96 -7.15 11.59
C ASP A 8 4.07 -6.35 10.27
N GLY A 9 3.46 -6.85 9.20
CA GLY A 9 3.46 -6.21 7.89
C GLY A 9 2.50 -5.02 7.75
N LEU A 10 1.73 -4.70 8.79
CA LEU A 10 0.79 -3.60 8.81
C LEU A 10 0.98 -2.73 10.05
N LYS A 11 1.40 -1.48 9.85
CA LYS A 11 1.31 -0.45 10.88
C LYS A 11 -0.04 0.27 10.78
N ALA A 12 -1.01 -0.16 11.60
CA ALA A 12 -2.37 0.37 11.59
C ALA A 12 -2.50 1.75 12.28
N ASP A 13 -1.57 2.07 13.17
CA ASP A 13 -1.51 3.28 13.98
C ASP A 13 -0.38 4.21 13.50
N ALA A 14 -0.34 4.47 12.19
CA ALA A 14 0.60 5.41 11.63
C ALA A 14 0.19 6.85 11.96
N GLU A 15 1.14 7.65 12.46
CA GLU A 15 0.94 9.07 12.67
C GLU A 15 0.65 9.78 11.34
N PRO A 16 -0.28 10.77 11.31
CA PRO A 16 -0.51 11.57 10.12
C PRO A 16 0.78 12.27 9.67
N VAL A 17 1.04 12.23 8.38
CA VAL A 17 2.20 12.91 7.78
C VAL A 17 1.74 14.26 7.24
N SER A 18 2.46 15.33 7.61
CA SER A 18 2.22 16.68 7.06
C SER A 18 2.88 16.85 5.68
N ALA A 19 2.55 15.97 4.74
CA ALA A 19 3.00 16.04 3.36
C ALA A 19 1.92 16.71 2.48
N SER A 20 2.33 17.53 1.52
CA SER A 20 1.46 17.95 0.44
C SER A 20 1.50 16.90 -0.66
N GLU A 21 0.37 16.25 -0.93
CA GLU A 21 0.21 15.22 -1.96
C GLU A 21 -1.05 15.51 -2.78
N ASP A 22 -0.94 15.53 -4.10
CA ASP A 22 -2.06 15.89 -4.99
C ASP A 22 -3.11 14.78 -5.10
N PHE A 23 -2.78 13.56 -4.63
CA PHE A 23 -3.72 12.45 -4.50
C PHE A 23 -4.95 12.81 -3.65
N ALA A 24 -4.83 13.79 -2.74
CA ALA A 24 -5.96 14.32 -1.98
C ALA A 24 -7.11 14.79 -2.87
N PHE A 25 -6.84 15.37 -4.05
CA PHE A 25 -7.89 15.79 -4.98
C PHE A 25 -8.70 14.60 -5.55
N PHE A 26 -8.11 13.41 -5.66
CA PHE A 26 -8.87 12.20 -6.01
C PHE A 26 -9.77 11.76 -4.86
N LEU A 27 -9.26 11.81 -3.62
CA LEU A 27 -10.00 11.44 -2.42
C LEU A 27 -11.19 12.37 -2.11
N GLU A 28 -11.17 13.60 -2.61
CA GLU A 28 -12.34 14.50 -2.58
C GLU A 28 -13.48 14.03 -3.49
N ARG A 29 -13.19 13.21 -4.52
CA ARG A 29 -14.16 12.84 -5.56
C ARG A 29 -14.67 11.43 -5.45
N VAL A 30 -13.84 10.50 -5.00
CA VAL A 30 -14.20 9.09 -4.88
C VAL A 30 -13.67 8.50 -3.57
N PRO A 31 -14.37 7.51 -2.97
CA PRO A 31 -13.80 6.73 -1.89
C PRO A 31 -12.47 6.13 -2.34
N GLY A 32 -11.42 6.38 -1.58
CA GLY A 32 -10.08 5.89 -1.87
C GLY A 32 -9.25 5.78 -0.61
N CYS A 33 -8.05 5.24 -0.78
CA CYS A 33 -7.09 5.05 0.29
C CYS A 33 -5.68 5.36 -0.24
N TYR A 34 -4.96 6.22 0.47
CA TYR A 34 -3.54 6.47 0.24
C TYR A 34 -2.76 5.78 1.35
N VAL A 35 -1.74 5.02 0.98
CA VAL A 35 -0.94 4.23 1.91
C VAL A 35 0.55 4.49 1.71
N ASN A 36 1.30 4.45 2.81
CA ASN A 36 2.76 4.46 2.78
C ASN A 36 3.29 3.04 2.84
N ILE A 37 4.37 2.77 2.11
CA ILE A 37 5.12 1.52 2.21
C ILE A 37 6.45 1.77 2.93
N GLY A 38 6.81 0.89 3.87
CA GLY A 38 8.06 1.01 4.60
C GLY A 38 9.25 0.82 3.67
N ASN A 39 10.10 1.84 3.54
CA ASN A 39 11.25 1.82 2.63
C ASN A 39 12.57 1.39 3.30
N GLY A 40 12.56 0.92 4.55
CA GLY A 40 13.77 0.52 5.28
C GLY A 40 14.25 1.54 6.30
N ILE A 41 15.46 1.31 6.83
CA ILE A 41 16.10 2.09 7.88
C ILE A 41 17.58 2.26 7.59
N GLY A 42 18.22 3.26 8.18
CA GLY A 42 19.66 3.51 7.99
C GLY A 42 19.98 4.02 6.58
N SER A 43 21.06 3.52 5.98
CA SER A 43 21.55 4.00 4.69
C SER A 43 20.62 3.66 3.50
N GLN A 44 19.76 2.64 3.62
CA GLN A 44 18.79 2.26 2.58
C GLN A 44 17.38 2.61 3.06
N GLY A 45 16.83 3.68 2.50
CA GLY A 45 15.48 4.19 2.76
C GLY A 45 15.22 4.78 4.15
N GLY A 46 16.23 4.92 5.00
CA GLY A 46 16.11 5.58 6.31
C GLY A 46 16.16 7.12 6.26
N CYS A 47 16.45 7.72 5.11
CA CYS A 47 16.42 9.16 4.89
C CYS A 47 15.05 9.62 4.36
N MET A 48 14.67 10.86 4.66
CA MET A 48 13.47 11.47 4.08
C MET A 48 13.60 11.65 2.56
N VAL A 49 12.49 11.56 1.83
CA VAL A 49 12.41 11.52 0.36
C VAL A 49 12.98 12.73 -0.39
N HIS A 50 13.31 13.83 0.30
CA HIS A 50 13.95 15.02 -0.30
C HIS A 50 15.44 15.15 0.07
N ASN A 51 16.02 14.15 0.72
CA ASN A 51 17.43 14.14 1.08
C ASN A 51 18.31 13.75 -0.13
N ALA A 52 19.43 14.44 -0.35
CA ALA A 52 20.34 14.14 -1.47
C ALA A 52 21.02 12.75 -1.35
N GLY A 53 21.13 12.21 -0.14
CA GLY A 53 21.59 10.85 0.13
C GLY A 53 20.45 9.85 0.23
N TYR A 54 19.26 10.16 -0.31
CA TYR A 54 18.17 9.20 -0.39
C TYR A 54 18.57 8.05 -1.32
N ASP A 55 18.66 6.85 -0.75
CA ASP A 55 18.87 5.59 -1.45
C ASP A 55 17.61 4.74 -1.30
N PHE A 56 16.99 4.39 -2.42
CA PHE A 56 15.73 3.65 -2.43
C PHE A 56 16.00 2.18 -2.10
N ASN A 57 15.16 1.57 -1.26
CA ASN A 57 15.33 0.16 -0.93
C ASN A 57 14.65 -0.73 -1.98
N ASP A 58 15.41 -1.14 -3.00
CA ASP A 58 14.91 -1.99 -4.09
C ASP A 58 14.27 -3.30 -3.62
N ALA A 59 14.63 -3.81 -2.43
CA ALA A 59 14.01 -5.03 -1.89
C ALA A 59 12.49 -4.85 -1.65
N VAL A 60 12.02 -3.61 -1.46
CA VAL A 60 10.60 -3.31 -1.24
C VAL A 60 9.74 -3.40 -2.50
N LEU A 61 10.35 -3.33 -3.70
CA LEU A 61 9.62 -3.30 -4.98
C LEU A 61 8.69 -4.50 -5.13
N SER A 62 9.16 -5.70 -4.80
CA SER A 62 8.37 -6.93 -4.87
C SER A 62 7.17 -6.92 -3.92
N THR A 63 7.33 -6.33 -2.73
CA THR A 63 6.26 -6.18 -1.74
C THR A 63 5.20 -5.19 -2.23
N GLY A 64 5.63 -4.03 -2.74
CA GLY A 64 4.72 -3.01 -3.29
C GLY A 64 3.95 -3.51 -4.51
N ALA A 65 4.61 -4.21 -5.43
CA ALA A 65 3.95 -4.83 -6.59
C ALA A 65 2.92 -5.89 -6.16
N THR A 66 3.29 -6.75 -5.20
CA THR A 66 2.40 -7.79 -4.68
C THR A 66 1.17 -7.19 -3.98
N TYR A 67 1.33 -6.08 -3.25
CA TYR A 67 0.22 -5.36 -2.65
C TYR A 67 -0.81 -4.94 -3.70
N TRP A 68 -0.39 -4.26 -4.77
CA TRP A 68 -1.30 -3.80 -5.82
C TRP A 68 -1.96 -4.96 -6.56
N VAL A 69 -1.22 -6.04 -6.87
CA VAL A 69 -1.79 -7.24 -7.51
C VAL A 69 -2.89 -7.84 -6.63
N LYS A 70 -2.59 -8.09 -5.35
CA LYS A 70 -3.55 -8.71 -4.43
C LYS A 70 -4.74 -7.80 -4.15
N LEU A 71 -4.52 -6.48 -4.03
CA LEU A 71 -5.60 -5.51 -3.86
C LEU A 71 -6.54 -5.51 -5.06
N ALA A 72 -6.00 -5.42 -6.27
CA ALA A 72 -6.80 -5.43 -7.49
C ALA A 72 -7.55 -6.76 -7.67
N GLN A 73 -6.90 -7.89 -7.40
CA GLN A 73 -7.55 -9.22 -7.43
C GLN A 73 -8.69 -9.32 -6.43
N ALA A 74 -8.49 -8.86 -5.20
CA ALA A 74 -9.53 -8.89 -4.17
C ALA A 74 -10.70 -7.98 -4.52
N TRP A 75 -10.43 -6.78 -5.05
CA TRP A 75 -11.46 -5.82 -5.45
C TRP A 75 -12.29 -6.28 -6.66
N LEU A 76 -11.65 -6.93 -7.63
CA LEU A 76 -12.27 -7.40 -8.86
C LEU A 76 -12.75 -8.86 -8.79
N ALA A 77 -12.61 -9.52 -7.63
CA ALA A 77 -13.04 -10.89 -7.45
C ALA A 77 -14.54 -11.01 -7.75
N PRO A 78 -14.97 -12.05 -8.51
CA PRO A 78 -16.39 -12.27 -8.74
C PRO A 78 -17.12 -12.49 -7.41
N ASP A 79 -18.34 -11.98 -7.32
CA ASP A 79 -19.23 -12.28 -6.19
C ASP A 79 -19.60 -13.77 -6.22
N THR A 80 -18.88 -14.58 -5.43
CA THR A 80 -19.13 -16.02 -5.34
C THR A 80 -20.45 -16.36 -4.64
N ALA A 81 -21.15 -15.37 -4.08
CA ALA A 81 -22.43 -15.55 -3.39
C ALA A 81 -23.62 -15.81 -4.34
N ASN A 82 -23.54 -15.43 -5.62
CA ASN A 82 -24.65 -15.59 -6.58
C ASN A 82 -24.43 -16.69 -7.63
N ALA A 83 -23.31 -17.41 -7.59
CA ALA A 83 -22.98 -18.43 -8.58
C ALA A 83 -23.66 -19.80 -8.33
N SER A 84 -24.32 -20.00 -7.19
CA SER A 84 -24.90 -21.30 -6.79
C SER A 84 -26.40 -21.47 -7.07
N SER A 85 -27.09 -20.47 -7.65
CA SER A 85 -28.52 -20.57 -7.98
C SER A 85 -28.80 -20.91 -9.45
N ALA A 86 -27.76 -21.22 -10.23
CA ALA A 86 -27.88 -21.67 -11.62
C ALA A 86 -27.38 -23.12 -11.73
N GLY A 87 -28.20 -24.05 -11.25
CA GLY A 87 -27.97 -25.50 -11.35
C GLY A 87 -29.29 -26.25 -11.24
#